data_AF-A0A0F9ADB4-F1
#
_entry.id   AF-A0A0F9ADB4-F1
#
_cell.length_a   1.000
_cell.length_b   1.000
_cell.length_c   1.000
_cell.angle_alpha   90.00
_cell.angle_beta   90.00
_cell.angle_gamma   90.00
#
_symmetry.space_group_name_H-M   'P 1'
#
loop_
_entity.id
_entity.type
_entity.pdbx_description
1 polymer ?
#
loop_
_entity_poly.entity_id
_entity_poly.type
_entity_poly.pdbx_seq_one_letter_code
_entity_poly.pdbx_strand_id
1 'polypeptide(L)'
;MPVDRVVVDEQDAPGFGVRLTEEAVAVSAYAAEWLTPYTPAVKAVWVATVSSADREAPAFLEAVARAVAKAREARLATYRTCSRCGQTNPPEWMHNADTCQSCAVRHLGVVY
;
A
#
# COMPACT_ATOMS: atom_id res chain seq x y z
N MET A 1 15.59 -22.30 1.26
CA MET A 1 15.70 -21.37 2.39
C MET A 1 14.31 -21.22 2.98
N PRO A 2 14.07 -21.65 4.23
CA PRO A 2 12.73 -21.58 4.81
C PRO A 2 12.41 -20.12 5.12
N VAL A 3 11.31 -19.62 4.58
CA VAL A 3 10.81 -18.27 4.83
C VAL A 3 9.60 -18.45 5.74
N ASP A 4 9.72 -18.10 7.02
CA ASP A 4 8.57 -18.01 7.92
C ASP A 4 7.73 -16.81 7.47
N ARG A 5 6.80 -17.10 6.58
CA ARG A 5 6.07 -16.09 5.80
C ARG A 5 4.77 -15.76 6.52
N VAL A 6 4.80 -14.79 7.44
CA VAL A 6 3.56 -14.15 7.89
C VAL A 6 3.20 -13.09 6.85
N VAL A 7 2.37 -13.47 5.87
CA VAL A 7 1.77 -12.51 4.93
C VAL A 7 0.46 -12.05 5.56
N VAL A 8 0.46 -10.86 6.17
CA VAL A 8 -0.79 -10.16 6.47
C VAL A 8 -1.20 -9.49 5.16
N ASP A 9 -2.12 -10.12 4.43
CA ASP A 9 -2.68 -9.60 3.18
C ASP A 9 -4.07 -9.01 3.48
N GLU A 10 -4.12 -7.72 3.76
CA GLU A 10 -5.39 -6.99 3.76
C GLU A 10 -5.60 -6.45 2.34
N GLN A 11 -6.23 -7.28 1.49
CA GLN A 11 -6.48 -6.94 0.08
C GLN A 11 -7.53 -5.82 -0.10
N ASP A 12 -8.35 -5.54 0.92
CA ASP A 12 -9.51 -4.63 0.83
C ASP A 12 -9.30 -3.26 1.51
N ALA A 13 -8.18 -3.01 2.17
CA ALA A 13 -7.87 -1.73 2.84
C ALA A 13 -6.36 -1.45 2.72
N PRO A 14 -5.95 -0.16 2.64
CA PRO A 14 -4.82 0.32 1.84
C PRO A 14 -3.62 -0.64 1.88
N GLY A 15 -3.55 -1.53 0.88
CA GLY A 15 -2.75 -2.75 0.95
C GLY A 15 -1.34 -2.49 1.48
N PHE A 16 -0.97 -3.21 2.52
CA PHE A 16 0.40 -3.24 3.04
C PHE A 16 0.83 -4.70 3.18
N GLY A 17 2.11 -4.95 2.97
CA GLY A 17 2.73 -6.25 3.16
C GLY A 17 3.81 -6.15 4.22
N VAL A 18 3.79 -7.07 5.18
CA VAL A 18 4.89 -7.26 6.12
C VAL A 18 5.65 -8.51 5.70
N ARG A 19 6.97 -8.41 5.54
CA ARG A 19 7.85 -9.55 5.28
C ARG A 19 8.83 -9.68 6.43
N LEU A 20 8.76 -10.80 7.14
CA LEU A 20 9.79 -11.18 8.10
C LEU A 20 10.87 -12.02 7.43
N THR A 21 12.13 -11.68 7.68
CA THR A 21 13.33 -12.47 7.41
C THR A 21 14.07 -12.69 8.71
N GLU A 22 14.96 -13.69 8.79
CA GLU A 22 15.74 -13.99 10.01
C GLU A 22 16.42 -12.75 10.61
N GLU A 23 16.82 -11.80 9.77
CA GLU A 23 17.60 -10.61 10.14
C GLU A 23 16.74 -9.34 10.30
N ALA A 24 15.53 -9.30 9.74
CA ALA A 24 14.72 -8.09 9.78
C ALA A 24 13.23 -8.28 9.50
N VAL A 25 12.43 -7.28 9.87
CA VAL A 25 11.05 -7.10 9.42
C VAL A 25 11.02 -5.95 8.43
N ALA A 26 10.68 -6.26 7.18
CA ALA A 26 10.43 -5.27 6.14
C ALA A 26 8.93 -4.97 6.07
N VAL A 27 8.54 -3.71 6.24
CA VAL A 27 7.18 -3.23 6.01
C VAL A 27 7.13 -2.57 4.64
N SER A 28 6.17 -2.94 3.81
CA SER A 28 5.97 -2.36 2.47
C SER A 28 4.51 -1.91 2.31
N ALA A 29 4.30 -0.78 1.65
CA ALA A 29 2.97 -0.37 1.19
C ALA A 29 2.79 -0.84 -0.26
N TYR A 30 1.59 -1.28 -0.63
CA TYR A 30 1.27 -1.60 -2.00
C TYR A 30 0.79 -0.35 -2.74
N ALA A 31 1.38 -0.13 -3.91
CA ALA A 31 0.91 0.81 -4.90
C ALA A 31 0.55 0.03 -6.17
N ALA A 32 -0.59 0.33 -6.78
CA ALA A 32 -0.86 -0.20 -8.11
C ALA A 32 0.02 0.52 -9.14
N GLU A 33 0.79 -0.25 -9.89
CA GLU A 33 1.51 0.17 -11.08
C GLU A 33 0.73 -0.36 -12.29
N TRP A 34 0.27 0.51 -13.17
CA TRP A 34 -0.49 0.09 -14.34
C TRP A 34 0.46 -0.34 -15.46
N LEU A 35 0.53 -1.65 -15.74
CA LEU A 35 1.32 -2.20 -16.85
C LEU A 35 0.67 -1.88 -18.20
N THR A 36 -0.65 -1.89 -18.21
CA THR A 36 -1.50 -1.34 -19.28
C THR A 36 -2.65 -0.57 -18.63
N PRO A 37 -3.41 0.25 -19.38
CA PRO A 37 -4.59 0.94 -18.85
C PRO A 37 -5.67 0.03 -18.25
N TYR A 38 -5.62 -1.27 -18.57
CA TYR A 38 -6.58 -2.28 -18.12
C TYR A 38 -5.94 -3.35 -17.21
N THR A 39 -4.66 -3.21 -16.88
CA THR A 39 -3.90 -4.23 -16.13
C THR A 39 -3.12 -3.58 -14.99
N PRO A 40 -3.72 -3.49 -13.79
CA PRO A 40 -2.99 -3.07 -12.60
C PRO A 40 -2.07 -4.21 -12.14
N ALA A 41 -0.82 -3.88 -11.82
CA ALA A 41 0.12 -4.74 -11.13
C ALA A 41 0.39 -4.19 -9.73
N VAL A 42 0.53 -5.07 -8.76
CA VAL A 42 0.82 -4.69 -7.38
C VAL A 42 2.33 -4.51 -7.21
N LYS A 43 2.76 -3.29 -6.85
CA LYS A 43 4.15 -2.98 -6.51
C LYS A 43 4.29 -2.74 -5.01
N ALA A 44 5.12 -3.54 -4.36
CA ALA A 44 5.54 -3.28 -2.98
C ALA A 44 6.52 -2.10 -2.95
N VAL A 45 6.15 -1.02 -2.26
CA VAL A 45 6.98 0.13 -1.94
C VAL A 45 7.53 -0.07 -0.54
N TRP A 46 8.86 -0.14 -0.42
CA TRP A 46 9.51 -0.32 0.87
C TRP A 46 9.27 0.88 1.80
N VAL A 47 8.90 0.62 3.07
CA VAL A 47 8.56 1.66 4.05
C VAL A 47 9.50 1.66 5.25
N ALA A 48 9.86 0.51 5.79
CA ALA A 48 10.74 0.42 6.95
C ALA A 48 11.39 -0.96 7.11
N THR A 49 12.53 -0.98 7.79
CA THR A 49 13.19 -2.20 8.28
C THR A 49 13.32 -2.11 9.81
N VAL A 50 12.83 -3.12 10.52
CA VAL A 50 13.04 -3.29 11.96
C VAL A 50 14.03 -4.44 12.16
N SER A 51 15.10 -4.21 12.92
CA SER A 51 16.06 -5.27 13.24
C SER A 51 15.37 -6.39 14.03
N SER A 52 15.67 -7.64 13.69
CA SER A 52 15.16 -8.81 14.41
C SER A 52 15.97 -9.17 15.65
N ALA A 53 16.97 -8.35 16.04
CA ALA A 53 17.65 -8.50 17.32
C ALA A 53 16.58 -8.43 18.43
N ASP A 54 16.40 -9.54 19.13
CA ASP A 54 15.40 -9.76 20.18
C ASP A 54 13.93 -9.84 19.70
N ARG A 55 13.66 -10.69 18.70
CA ARG A 55 12.29 -11.03 18.23
C ARG A 55 11.27 -11.36 19.32
N GLU A 56 11.71 -11.95 20.43
CA GLU A 56 10.83 -12.34 21.54
C GLU A 56 10.57 -11.21 22.53
N ALA A 57 11.30 -10.09 22.43
CA ALA A 57 11.08 -8.95 23.28
C ALA A 57 9.72 -8.30 22.94
N PRO A 58 8.88 -7.98 23.94
CA PRO A 58 7.65 -7.21 23.72
C PRO A 58 7.89 -5.89 22.96
N ALA A 59 9.06 -5.27 23.17
CA ALA A 59 9.48 -4.06 22.47
C ALA A 59 9.62 -4.23 20.95
N PHE A 60 9.97 -5.43 20.47
CA PHE A 60 10.07 -5.75 19.05
C PHE A 60 8.69 -5.76 18.39
N LEU A 61 7.72 -6.48 18.97
CA LEU A 61 6.34 -6.51 18.46
C LEU A 61 5.73 -5.11 18.44
N GLU A 62 5.98 -4.31 19.49
CA GLU A 62 5.52 -2.93 19.55
C GLU A 62 6.19 -2.03 18.49
N ALA A 63 7.48 -2.23 18.22
CA ALA A 63 8.19 -1.53 17.16
C ALA A 63 7.65 -1.88 15.76
N VAL A 64 7.36 -3.16 15.49
CA VAL A 64 6.73 -3.61 14.25
C VAL A 64 5.34 -3.02 14.10
N ALA A 65 4.49 -3.08 15.14
CA ALA A 65 3.15 -2.52 15.10
C ALA A 65 3.17 -1.01 14.81
N ARG A 66 4.08 -0.25 15.45
CA ARG A 66 4.28 1.18 15.17
C ARG A 66 4.74 1.44 13.74
N ALA A 67 5.64 0.62 13.20
CA ALA A 67 6.11 0.75 11.83
C ALA A 67 4.97 0.51 10.82
N VAL A 68 4.14 -0.51 11.05
CA VAL A 68 2.95 -0.81 10.23
C VAL A 68 1.93 0.33 10.31
N ALA A 69 1.62 0.82 11.51
CA ALA A 69 0.69 1.93 11.69
C ALA A 69 1.15 3.19 10.94
N LYS A 70 2.43 3.57 11.08
CA LYS A 70 3.01 4.70 10.35
C LYS A 70 2.98 4.50 8.83
N ALA A 71 3.27 3.29 8.35
CA ALA A 71 3.21 2.97 6.93
C ALA A 71 1.78 3.15 6.39
N ARG A 72 0.79 2.66 7.12
CA ARG A 72 -0.63 2.78 6.78
C ARG A 72 -1.09 4.22 6.77
N GLU A 73 -0.75 5.00 7.80
CA GLU A 73 -1.10 6.42 7.88
C GLU A 73 -0.48 7.23 6.75
N ALA A 74 0.82 7.03 6.49
CA ALA A 74 1.51 7.68 5.39
C ALA A 74 0.88 7.33 4.04
N ARG A 75 0.49 6.06 3.85
CA ARG A 75 -0.19 5.62 2.63
C ARG A 75 -1.55 6.27 2.47
N LEU A 76 -2.38 6.27 3.51
CA LEU A 76 -3.70 6.91 3.47
C LEU A 76 -3.62 8.42 3.22
N ALA A 77 -2.59 9.11 3.72
CA ALA A 77 -2.38 10.54 3.45
C ALA A 77 -2.19 10.87 1.96
N THR A 78 -1.81 9.88 1.14
CA THR A 78 -1.68 10.03 -0.32
C THR A 78 -3.00 9.94 -1.06
N TYR A 79 -4.06 9.43 -0.42
CA TYR A 79 -5.34 9.22 -1.08
C TYR A 79 -6.00 10.58 -1.37
N ARG A 80 -6.82 10.60 -2.42
CA ARG A 80 -7.53 11.78 -2.89
C ARG A 80 -9.00 11.44 -3.14
N THR A 81 -9.87 12.38 -2.83
CA THR A 81 -11.31 12.23 -3.04
C THR A 81 -11.67 12.75 -4.43
N CYS A 82 -12.33 11.90 -5.22
CA CYS A 82 -12.80 12.29 -6.54
C CYS A 82 -13.94 13.30 -6.43
N SER A 83 -13.80 14.46 -7.05
CA SER A 83 -14.80 15.53 -7.09
C SER A 83 -16.11 15.14 -7.80
N ARG A 84 -16.10 14.05 -8.59
CA ARG A 84 -17.26 13.59 -9.38
C ARG A 84 -18.09 12.54 -8.67
N CYS A 85 -17.48 11.48 -8.16
CA CYS A 85 -18.18 10.38 -7.49
C CYS A 85 -18.08 10.40 -5.96
N GLY A 86 -17.26 11.28 -5.38
CA GLY A 86 -17.05 11.37 -3.93
C GLY A 86 -16.23 10.24 -3.32
N GLN A 87 -15.75 9.28 -4.11
CA GLN A 87 -14.95 8.18 -3.60
C GLN A 87 -13.51 8.61 -3.31
N THR A 88 -12.97 8.18 -2.17
CA THR A 88 -11.57 8.34 -1.80
C THR A 88 -10.74 7.22 -2.42
N ASN A 89 -9.85 7.59 -3.33
CA ASN A 89 -9.08 6.67 -4.14
C ASN A 89 -7.59 6.85 -3.88
N PRO A 90 -6.81 5.76 -4.02
CA PRO A 90 -5.37 5.88 -4.04
C PRO A 90 -4.92 6.65 -5.31
N PRO A 91 -3.75 7.32 -5.28
CA PRO A 91 -3.25 8.16 -6.38
C PRO A 91 -3.12 7.41 -7.71
N GLU A 92 -2.78 6.13 -7.71
CA GLU A 92 -2.76 5.29 -8.92
C GLU A 92 -4.12 5.13 -9.61
N TRP A 93 -5.23 5.33 -8.90
CA TRP A 93 -6.59 5.23 -9.44
C TRP A 93 -7.14 6.61 -9.79
N MET A 94 -6.33 7.64 -9.60
CA MET A 94 -6.61 9.01 -10.02
C MET A 94 -6.12 9.22 -11.44
N HIS A 95 -6.94 9.85 -12.28
CA HIS A 95 -6.53 10.32 -13.60
C HIS A 95 -5.75 11.64 -13.49
N ASN A 96 -6.20 12.51 -12.59
CA ASN A 96 -5.55 13.76 -12.20
C ASN A 96 -5.82 14.05 -10.72
N ALA A 97 -5.43 15.22 -10.20
CA ALA A 97 -5.56 15.55 -8.78
C ALA A 97 -7.00 15.42 -8.22
N ASP A 98 -8.03 15.62 -9.05
CA ASP A 98 -9.43 15.78 -8.59
C ASP A 98 -10.41 14.76 -9.19
N THR A 99 -9.98 13.92 -10.13
CA THR A 99 -10.86 12.99 -10.87
C THR A 99 -10.27 11.58 -10.92
N CYS A 100 -11.05 10.57 -10.53
CA CYS A 100 -10.66 9.17 -10.67
C CYS A 100 -10.70 8.68 -12.12
N GLN A 101 -9.95 7.62 -12.42
CA GLN A 101 -9.88 7.00 -13.75
C GLN A 101 -11.25 6.64 -14.30
N SER A 102 -12.11 6.00 -13.50
CA SER A 102 -13.47 5.62 -13.94
C SER A 102 -14.34 6.82 -14.32
N CYS A 103 -14.26 7.91 -13.56
CA CYS A 103 -15.01 9.13 -13.87
C CYS A 103 -14.42 9.86 -15.08
N ALA A 104 -13.10 9.83 -15.29
CA ALA A 104 -12.47 10.40 -16.46
C ALA A 104 -12.94 9.70 -17.75
N VAL A 105 -12.96 8.37 -17.76
CA VAL A 105 -13.50 7.59 -18.89
C VAL A 105 -14.97 7.92 -19.14
N ARG A 106 -15.80 7.95 -18.08
CA ARG A 106 -17.25 8.13 -18.20
C ARG A 106 -17.69 9.54 -18.60
N HIS A 107 -16.99 10.57 -18.15
CA HIS A 107 -17.46 11.96 -18.27
C HIS A 107 -16.56 12.86 -19.10
N LEU A 108 -15.27 12.53 -19.23
CA LEU A 108 -14.29 13.34 -19.96
C LEU A 108 -13.93 12.73 -21.32
N GLY A 109 -14.50 11.57 -21.67
CA GLY A 109 -14.25 10.91 -22.95
C GLY A 109 -12.81 10.42 -23.12
N VAL A 110 -12.09 10.20 -22.01
CA VAL A 110 -10.73 9.66 -22.04
C VAL A 110 -10.79 8.20 -22.49
N VAL A 111 -10.14 7.90 -23.61
CA VAL A 111 -9.94 6.55 -24.12
C VAL A 111 -8.46 6.24 -24.03
N TYR A 112 -8.12 5.13 -23.38
CA TYR A 112 -6.75 4.65 -23.22
C TYR A 112 -6.46 3.49 -24.17
#